data_AF-A0A0T6B898-F1
#
_entry.id   AF-A0A0T6B898-F1
#
_cell.length_a   1.000
_cell.length_b   1.000
_cell.length_c   1.000
_cell.angle_alpha   90.00
_cell.angle_beta   90.00
_cell.angle_gamma   90.00
#
_symmetry.space_group_name_H-M   'P 1'
#
loop_
_entity.id
_entity.type
_entity.pdbx_description
1 polymer ?
#
loop_
_entity_poly.entity_id
_entity_poly.type
_entity_poly.pdbx_seq_one_letter_code
_entity_poly.pdbx_strand_id
1 'polypeptide(L)'
;MRILGISFISIALTTIVIANAYYQKKQFYPSVVYITKSNPSMAVIYCQAFICVFLTGKLMRKIFFGELRTSEFEHLMERSWYAITETCLAFTVFRDDFNPKFV
;
A
#
# COMPACT_ATOMS: atom_id res chain seq x y z
N MET A 1 -17.40 6.04 -10.69
CA MET A 1 -17.37 4.61 -11.03
C MET A 1 -15.99 4.08 -11.44
N ARG A 2 -15.17 4.83 -12.19
CA ARG A 2 -13.83 4.37 -12.68
C ARG A 2 -12.87 3.90 -11.57
N ILE A 3 -12.75 4.63 -10.46
CA ILE A 3 -11.90 4.26 -9.32
C ILE A 3 -12.32 2.95 -8.66
N LEU A 4 -13.63 2.73 -8.50
CA LEU A 4 -14.13 1.48 -7.92
C LEU A 4 -13.85 0.29 -8.84
N GLY A 5 -13.97 0.48 -10.16
CA GLY A 5 -13.62 -0.54 -11.15
C GLY A 5 -12.13 -0.91 -11.10
N ILE A 6 -11.23 0.08 -11.04
CA ILE A 6 -9.78 -0.15 -10.96
C ILE A 6 -9.42 -0.89 -9.67
N SER A 7 -9.99 -0.50 -8.53
CA SER A 7 -9.77 -1.20 -7.25
C SER A 7 -10.29 -2.64 -7.26
N PHE A 8 -11.45 -2.88 -7.88
CA PHE A 8 -11.99 -4.25 -7.98
C PHE A 8 -11.11 -5.13 -8.87
N ILE A 9 -10.65 -4.60 -10.01
CA ILE A 9 -9.73 -5.29 -10.92
C ILE A 9 -8.40 -5.60 -10.20
N SER A 10 -7.86 -4.67 -9.41
CA SER A 10 -6.59 -4.90 -8.70
C SER A 10 -6.72 -5.96 -7.59
N ILE A 11 -7.85 -5.96 -6.87
CA ILE A 11 -8.16 -6.98 -5.86
C ILE A 11 -8.32 -8.35 -6.54
N ALA A 12 -9.02 -8.41 -7.68
CA ALA A 12 -9.14 -9.66 -8.44
C ALA A 12 -7.77 -10.16 -8.92
N LEU A 13 -6.94 -9.28 -9.48
CA LEU A 13 -5.61 -9.62 -9.98
C LEU A 13 -4.70 -10.17 -8.87
N THR A 14 -4.73 -9.55 -7.69
CA THR A 14 -3.93 -9.99 -6.53
C THR A 14 -4.41 -11.30 -5.96
N THR A 15 -5.73 -11.52 -5.91
CA THR A 15 -6.33 -12.79 -5.52
C THR A 15 -5.89 -13.92 -6.46
N ILE A 16 -5.85 -13.68 -7.77
CA ILE A 16 -5.39 -14.65 -8.77
C ILE A 16 -3.91 -14.99 -8.57
N VAL A 17 -3.05 -14.00 -8.33
CA VAL A 17 -1.60 -14.23 -8.10
C VAL A 17 -1.37 -15.04 -6.82
N ILE A 18 -2.08 -14.72 -5.74
CA ILE A 18 -2.00 -15.46 -4.47
C ILE A 18 -2.53 -16.89 -4.65
N ALA A 19 -3.67 -17.06 -5.32
CA ALA A 19 -4.26 -18.37 -5.59
C ALA A 19 -3.34 -19.25 -6.46
N ASN A 20 -2.70 -18.69 -7.48
CA ASN A 20 -1.73 -19.42 -8.32
C ASN A 20 -0.50 -19.85 -7.51
N ALA A 21 0.05 -18.97 -6.67
CA ALA A 21 1.15 -19.31 -5.77
C ALA A 21 0.75 -20.37 -4.72
N TYR A 22 -0.50 -20.36 -4.26
CA TYR A 22 -1.03 -21.38 -3.36
C TYR A 22 -1.21 -22.72 -4.07
N TYR A 23 -1.72 -22.72 -5.31
CA TYR A 23 -1.92 -23.93 -6.11
C TYR A 23 -0.60 -24.64 -6.42
N GLN A 24 0.46 -23.89 -6.73
CA GLN A 24 1.78 -24.47 -7.05
C GLN A 24 2.49 -25.11 -5.84
N LYS A 25 2.29 -24.59 -4.64
CA LYS A 25 3.07 -25.01 -3.46
C LYS A 25 2.27 -25.80 -2.42
N LYS A 26 0.94 -25.78 -2.46
CA LYS A 26 -0.02 -26.51 -1.58
C LYS A 26 0.19 -26.33 -0.07
N GLN A 27 1.14 -25.49 0.35
CA GLN A 27 1.52 -25.23 1.74
C GLN A 27 1.69 -23.71 1.91
N PHE A 28 1.20 -23.17 3.03
CA PHE A 28 1.17 -21.73 3.30
C PHE A 28 2.57 -21.09 3.31
N TYR A 29 3.53 -21.71 4.02
CA TYR A 29 4.87 -21.15 4.19
C TYR A 29 5.67 -21.06 2.87
N PRO A 30 5.77 -22.13 2.05
CA PRO A 30 6.47 -22.04 0.75
C PRO A 30 5.80 -21.12 -0.26
N SER A 31 4.46 -20.94 -0.21
CA SER A 31 3.75 -19.98 -1.05
C SER A 31 4.13 -18.54 -0.73
N VAL A 32 4.16 -18.17 0.55
CA VAL A 32 4.55 -16.81 0.97
C VAL A 32 6.01 -16.54 0.57
N VAL A 33 6.92 -17.49 0.81
CA VAL A 33 8.32 -17.34 0.41
C VAL A 33 8.47 -17.20 -1.12
N TYR A 34 7.70 -17.97 -1.91
CA TYR A 34 7.72 -17.87 -3.36
C TYR A 34 7.23 -16.50 -3.87
N ILE A 35 6.17 -15.99 -3.26
CA ILE A 35 5.63 -14.66 -3.57
C ILE A 35 6.67 -13.57 -3.27
N THR A 36 7.36 -13.64 -2.14
CA THR A 36 8.38 -12.65 -1.75
C THR A 36 9.67 -12.77 -2.55
N LYS A 37 10.02 -13.97 -3.06
CA LYS A 37 11.24 -14.19 -3.85
C LYS A 37 11.07 -13.94 -5.35
N SER A 38 9.85 -13.96 -5.87
CA SER A 38 9.59 -13.78 -7.30
C SER A 38 9.35 -12.31 -7.65
N ASN A 39 10.18 -11.76 -8.54
CA ASN A 39 10.05 -10.39 -9.04
C ASN A 39 8.64 -10.02 -9.54
N PRO A 40 7.94 -10.84 -10.37
CA PRO A 40 6.62 -10.46 -10.86
C PRO A 40 5.52 -10.50 -9.80
N SER A 41 5.52 -11.48 -8.88
CA SER A 41 4.52 -11.53 -7.81
C SER A 41 4.75 -10.44 -6.77
N MET A 42 6.01 -10.11 -6.48
CA MET A 42 6.37 -9.01 -5.58
C MET A 42 5.90 -7.66 -6.16
N ALA A 43 6.06 -7.44 -7.46
CA ALA A 43 5.57 -6.22 -8.12
C ALA A 43 4.04 -6.07 -8.00
N VAL A 44 3.28 -7.15 -8.16
CA VAL A 44 1.81 -7.12 -8.00
C VAL A 44 1.42 -6.75 -6.57
N ILE A 45 2.15 -7.25 -5.57
CA ILE A 45 1.91 -6.89 -4.16
C ILE A 45 2.22 -5.41 -3.90
N TYR A 46 3.30 -4.87 -4.44
CA TYR A 46 3.60 -3.44 -4.29
C TYR A 46 2.53 -2.56 -4.96
N CYS A 47 2.10 -2.91 -6.16
CA CYS A 47 0.99 -2.21 -6.83
C CYS A 47 -0.29 -2.24 -5.98
N GLN A 48 -0.62 -3.38 -5.38
CA GLN A 48 -1.79 -3.50 -4.53
C GLN A 48 -1.66 -2.70 -3.23
N ALA A 49 -0.48 -2.71 -2.60
CA ALA A 49 -0.21 -1.92 -1.41
C ALA A 49 -0.43 -0.41 -1.68
N PHE A 50 0.06 0.07 -2.82
CA PHE A 50 -0.16 1.47 -3.24
C PHE A 50 -1.64 1.80 -3.42
N ILE A 51 -2.41 0.92 -4.07
CA ILE A 51 -3.86 1.11 -4.24
C ILE A 51 -4.59 1.11 -2.89
N CYS A 52 -4.20 0.24 -1.96
CA CYS A 52 -4.76 0.20 -0.60
C CYS A 52 -4.50 1.51 0.15
N VAL A 53 -3.26 2.03 0.11
CA VAL A 53 -2.93 3.32 0.75
C VAL A 53 -3.78 4.45 0.16
N PHE A 54 -3.92 4.50 -1.16
CA PHE A 54 -4.75 5.50 -1.83
C PHE A 54 -6.23 5.39 -1.43
N LEU A 55 -6.76 4.16 -1.36
CA LEU A 55 -8.15 3.91 -0.96
C LEU A 55 -8.39 4.33 0.50
N THR A 56 -7.47 3.99 1.42
CA THR A 56 -7.53 4.40 2.83
C THR A 56 -7.46 5.91 2.96
N GLY A 57 -6.58 6.59 2.22
CA GLY A 57 -6.51 8.06 2.22
C GLY A 57 -7.82 8.70 1.73
N LYS A 58 -8.43 8.13 0.69
CA LYS A 58 -9.76 8.58 0.20
C LYS A 58 -10.86 8.32 1.22
N LEU A 59 -10.81 7.19 1.92
CA LEU A 59 -11.79 6.80 2.94
C LEU A 59 -11.67 7.69 4.18
N MET A 60 -10.45 7.97 4.66
CA MET A 60 -10.19 8.97 5.71
C MET A 60 -10.73 10.34 5.31
N ARG A 61 -10.45 10.81 4.08
CA ARG A 61 -11.02 12.08 3.60
C ARG A 61 -12.55 12.06 3.63
N LYS A 62 -13.19 10.97 3.21
CA LYS A 62 -14.65 10.88 3.22
C LYS A 62 -15.24 10.85 4.64
N ILE A 63 -14.61 10.12 5.58
CA ILE A 63 -15.10 9.95 6.96
C ILE A 63 -14.92 11.23 7.77
N PHE A 64 -13.74 11.85 7.71
CA PHE A 64 -13.43 12.99 8.56
C PHE A 64 -13.93 14.33 8.01
N PHE A 65 -14.04 14.48 6.69
CA PHE A 65 -14.18 15.78 6.04
C PHE A 65 -15.43 15.92 5.14
N GLY A 66 -16.08 14.83 4.73
CA GLY A 66 -17.32 14.92 3.92
C GLY A 66 -17.12 15.66 2.59
N GLU A 67 -17.94 16.70 2.31
CA GLU A 67 -17.81 17.58 1.14
C GLU A 67 -16.86 18.74 1.42
N LEU A 68 -15.56 18.46 1.31
CA LEU A 68 -14.53 19.44 1.58
C LEU A 68 -14.43 20.50 0.47
N ARG A 69 -14.42 21.78 0.85
CA ARG A 69 -14.26 22.90 -0.10
C ARG A 69 -12.83 22.91 -0.67
N THR A 70 -12.68 23.40 -1.89
CA THR A 70 -11.39 23.42 -2.60
C THR A 70 -10.27 24.12 -1.83
N SER A 71 -10.59 25.19 -1.08
CA SER A 71 -9.63 25.95 -0.27
C SER A 71 -9.05 25.16 0.92
N GLU A 72 -9.82 24.25 1.51
CA GLU A 72 -9.35 23.42 2.63
C GLU A 72 -8.50 22.25 2.13
N PHE A 73 -8.81 21.76 0.93
CA PHE A 73 -8.02 20.71 0.30
C PHE A 73 -6.61 21.18 -0.05
N GLU A 74 -6.45 22.41 -0.53
CA GLU A 74 -5.14 23.00 -0.85
C GLU A 74 -4.26 23.10 0.40
N HIS A 75 -4.79 23.68 1.49
CA HIS A 75 -4.07 23.76 2.77
C HIS A 75 -3.70 22.38 3.35
N LEU A 76 -4.62 21.40 3.28
CA LEU A 76 -4.34 20.04 3.73
C LEU A 76 -3.28 19.36 2.87
N MET A 77 -3.32 19.56 1.54
CA MET A 77 -2.31 19.02 0.65
C MET A 77 -0.93 19.58 0.95
N GLU A 78 -0.79 20.90 1.10
CA GLU A 78 0.48 21.52 1.48
C GLU A 78 1.03 20.90 2.77
N ARG A 79 0.23 20.89 3.84
CA ARG A 79 0.65 20.35 5.13
C ARG A 79 0.96 18.85 5.09
N SER A 80 0.18 18.08 4.34
CA SER A 80 0.42 16.63 4.18
C SER A 80 1.72 16.35 3.43
N TRP A 81 2.07 17.15 2.43
CA TRP A 81 3.34 17.00 1.71
C TRP A 81 4.53 17.23 2.64
N TYR A 82 4.47 18.30 3.46
CA TYR A 82 5.48 18.55 4.50
C TYR A 82 5.58 17.38 5.48
N ALA A 83 4.46 16.90 6.02
CA ALA A 83 4.43 15.79 6.96
C ALA A 83 4.98 14.49 6.36
N ILE A 84 4.66 14.19 5.10
CA ILE A 84 5.20 13.03 4.38
C ILE A 84 6.72 13.15 4.26
N THR A 85 7.23 14.31 3.86
CA THR A 85 8.68 14.51 3.72
C THR A 85 9.42 14.40 5.04
N GLU A 86 8.89 14.99 6.13
CA GLU A 86 9.47 14.86 7.47
C GLU A 86 9.46 13.41 7.96
N THR A 87 8.36 12.69 7.72
CA THR A 87 8.23 11.28 8.08
C THR A 87 9.22 10.42 7.30
N CYS A 88 9.34 10.63 5.98
CA CYS A 88 10.34 9.97 5.16
C CYS A 88 11.76 10.28 5.64
N LEU A 89 12.05 11.54 5.97
CA LEU A 89 13.35 11.95 6.49
C LEU A 89 13.63 11.24 7.82
N ALA A 90 12.69 11.25 8.77
CA ALA A 90 12.82 10.55 10.04
C ALA A 90 13.04 9.04 9.85
N PHE A 91 12.26 8.39 8.98
CA PHE A 91 12.45 6.97 8.66
C PHE A 91 13.82 6.69 8.03
N THR A 92 14.37 7.61 7.23
CA THR A 92 15.73 7.46 6.68
C THR A 92 16.81 7.69 7.72
N VAL A 93 16.67 8.67 8.62
CA VAL A 93 17.63 8.99 9.69
C VAL A 93 17.68 7.88 10.74
N PHE A 94 16.52 7.36 11.15
CA PHE A 94 16.43 6.29 12.15
C PHE A 94 16.44 4.88 11.55
N ARG A 95 16.70 4.75 10.23
CA ARG A 95 16.65 3.45 9.54
C ARG A 95 17.53 2.39 10.19
N ASP A 96 18.72 2.81 10.63
CA ASP A 96 19.71 1.90 11.21
C ASP A 96 19.36 1.47 12.63
N ASP A 97 18.57 2.27 13.36
CA ASP A 97 18.07 1.93 14.71
C ASP A 97 16.91 0.94 14.67
N PHE A 98 16.15 0.89 13.56
CA PHE A 98 15.07 -0.08 13.35
C PHE A 98 15.51 -1.39 12.72
N ASN A 99 16.80 -1.56 12.38
CA ASN A 99 17.29 -2.85 11.95
C ASN A 99 17.33 -3.78 13.17
N PRO A 100 16.47 -4.83 13.25
CA PRO A 100 16.52 -5.74 14.37
C PRO A 100 17.92 -6.35 14.41
N LYS A 101 18.72 -5.98 15.42
CA LYS A 101 19.90 -6.75 15.79
C LYS A 101 19.37 -8.10 16.24
N PHE A 102 19.36 -9.05 15.32
CA PHE A 102 19.13 -10.45 15.64
C PHE A 102 20.26 -10.88 16.58
N VAL A 103 19.95 -10.96 17.88
CA VAL A 103 20.68 -11.76 18.87
C VAL A 103 20.21 -13.21 18.74
#